data_AF-A3MXR7-F1
#
_entry.id   AF-A3MXR7-F1
#
_cell.length_a   1.000
_cell.length_b   1.000
_cell.length_c   1.000
_cell.angle_alpha   90.00
_cell.angle_beta   90.00
_cell.angle_gamma   90.00
#
_symmetry.space_group_name_H-M   'P 1'
#
loop_
_entity.id
_entity.type
_entity.pdbx_description
1 polymer ?
#
loop_
_entity_poly.entity_id
_entity_poly.type
_entity_poly.pdbx_seq_one_letter_code
_entity_poly.pdbx_strand_id
1 'polypeptide(L)'
;MDPGIRRGLWGSVVAAVLIEAVLILSQAYGIFHAAPLALMSALVAVAVYVYFNFTKALRSAAFTALGPPVIGTAAVGVALMWTGAGVGAALVALAYLGEPVMGYFVYKRLREINAAWATLFLASAAAYAYTLPTVLLGYWQIPAAADAIKLAALIYFLRR
;
A
#
# COMPACT_ATOMS: atom_id res chain seq x y z
N MET A 1 -4.90 -21.41 -5.12
CA MET A 1 -3.96 -20.37 -4.65
C MET A 1 -3.39 -20.77 -3.29
N ASP A 2 -2.09 -20.57 -3.04
CA ASP A 2 -1.46 -20.80 -1.73
C ASP A 2 -2.20 -20.02 -0.61
N PRO A 3 -2.44 -20.62 0.58
CA PRO A 3 -3.19 -19.95 1.65
C PRO A 3 -2.55 -18.65 2.17
N GLY A 4 -1.22 -18.56 2.15
CA GLY A 4 -0.48 -17.36 2.53
C GLY A 4 -0.62 -16.25 1.50
N ILE A 5 -0.60 -16.58 0.19
CA ILE A 5 -0.92 -15.61 -0.87
C ILE A 5 -2.34 -15.08 -0.68
N ARG A 6 -3.33 -15.97 -0.50
CA ARG A 6 -4.74 -15.56 -0.38
C ARG A 6 -4.98 -14.64 0.82
N ARG A 7 -4.38 -14.95 1.99
CA ARG A 7 -4.45 -14.09 3.18
C ARG A 7 -3.74 -12.75 2.97
N GLY A 8 -2.57 -12.78 2.33
CA GLY A 8 -1.85 -11.56 1.94
C GLY A 8 -2.70 -10.66 1.06
N LEU A 9 -3.36 -11.22 0.03
CA LEU A 9 -4.26 -10.47 -0.86
C LEU A 9 -5.47 -9.89 -0.12
N TRP A 10 -6.08 -10.62 0.81
CA TRP A 10 -7.15 -10.06 1.66
C TRP A 10 -6.66 -8.87 2.47
N GLY A 11 -5.48 -8.98 3.08
CA GLY A 11 -4.85 -7.85 3.78
C GLY A 11 -4.57 -6.67 2.83
N SER A 12 -4.12 -6.93 1.61
CA SER A 12 -3.93 -5.90 0.58
C SER A 12 -5.23 -5.23 0.14
N VAL A 13 -6.36 -5.95 0.09
CA VAL A 13 -7.69 -5.37 -0.16
C VAL A 13 -8.07 -4.44 0.98
N VAL A 14 -7.90 -4.87 2.23
CA VAL A 14 -8.15 -4.03 3.39
C VAL A 14 -7.27 -2.78 3.34
N ALA A 15 -5.99 -2.92 2.99
CA ALA A 15 -5.08 -1.79 2.85
C ALA A 15 -5.56 -0.80 1.78
N ALA A 16 -5.97 -1.26 0.59
CA ALA A 16 -6.49 -0.38 -0.46
C ALA A 16 -7.74 0.40 0.01
N VAL A 17 -8.71 -0.27 0.65
CA VAL A 17 -9.88 0.43 1.20
C VAL A 17 -9.50 1.48 2.25
N LEU A 18 -8.53 1.17 3.11
CA LEU A 18 -8.02 2.13 4.09
C LEU A 18 -7.27 3.29 3.44
N ILE A 19 -6.53 3.05 2.35
CA ILE A 19 -5.84 4.09 1.58
C ILE A 19 -6.85 5.08 0.99
N GLU A 20 -7.92 4.59 0.35
CA GLU A 20 -9.00 5.44 -0.16
C GLU A 20 -9.62 6.31 0.95
N ALA A 21 -9.91 5.70 2.10
CA ALA A 21 -10.43 6.44 3.25
C ALA A 21 -9.43 7.49 3.78
N VAL A 22 -8.12 7.17 3.80
CA VAL A 22 -7.07 8.13 4.15
C VAL A 22 -7.06 9.30 3.18
N LEU A 23 -7.12 9.07 1.87
CA LEU A 23 -7.12 10.14 0.86
C LEU A 23 -8.33 11.06 1.04
N ILE A 24 -9.54 10.50 1.18
CA ILE A 24 -10.78 11.26 1.37
C ILE A 24 -10.71 12.10 2.65
N LEU A 25 -10.34 11.49 3.77
CA LEU A 25 -10.27 12.21 5.06
C LEU A 25 -9.14 13.24 5.09
N SER A 26 -8.01 12.95 4.44
CA SER A 26 -6.90 13.91 4.34
C SER A 26 -7.26 15.11 3.47
N GLN A 27 -8.03 14.90 2.40
CA GLN A 27 -8.55 15.98 1.58
C GLN A 27 -9.55 16.85 2.36
N ALA A 28 -10.42 16.23 3.16
CA ALA A 28 -11.47 16.93 3.90
C ALA A 28 -10.95 17.66 5.16
N TYR A 29 -10.02 17.06 5.90
CA TYR A 29 -9.63 17.52 7.24
C TYR A 29 -8.13 17.84 7.37
N GLY A 30 -7.32 17.53 6.35
CA GLY A 30 -5.86 17.64 6.39
C GLY A 30 -5.17 16.38 6.92
N ILE A 31 -3.93 16.16 6.47
CA ILE A 31 -3.14 14.95 6.74
C ILE A 31 -2.73 14.78 8.21
N PHE A 32 -2.74 15.86 9.00
CA PHE A 32 -2.41 15.85 10.43
C PHE A 32 -3.64 15.69 11.34
N HIS A 33 -4.84 15.56 10.76
CA HIS A 33 -6.04 15.33 11.55
C HIS A 33 -6.01 13.92 12.17
N ALA A 34 -6.58 13.76 13.37
CA ALA A 34 -6.52 12.50 14.11
C ALA A 34 -7.13 11.31 13.34
N ALA A 35 -8.19 11.55 12.56
CA ALA A 35 -8.86 10.51 11.78
C ALA A 35 -7.98 9.88 10.68
N PRO A 36 -7.40 10.64 9.72
CA PRO A 36 -6.46 10.07 8.74
C PRO A 36 -5.22 9.48 9.41
N LEU A 37 -4.69 10.10 10.49
CA LEU A 37 -3.55 9.53 11.23
C LEU A 37 -3.85 8.16 11.84
N ALA A 38 -5.04 7.98 12.43
CA ALA A 38 -5.47 6.69 12.97
C ALA A 38 -5.55 5.62 11.86
N LEU A 39 -6.06 5.96 10.68
CA LEU A 39 -6.09 5.05 9.55
C LEU A 39 -4.69 4.74 9.01
N MET A 40 -3.79 5.73 8.96
CA MET A 40 -2.39 5.50 8.60
C MET A 40 -1.68 4.57 9.61
N SER A 41 -1.95 4.72 10.91
CA SER A 41 -1.46 3.78 11.93
C SER A 41 -2.04 2.37 11.73
N ALA A 42 -3.32 2.25 11.40
CA ALA A 42 -3.92 0.96 11.05
C ALA A 42 -3.28 0.35 9.79
N LEU A 43 -2.96 1.16 8.78
CA LEU A 43 -2.25 0.72 7.58
C LEU A 43 -0.87 0.14 7.90
N VAL A 44 -0.13 0.71 8.86
CA VAL A 44 1.14 0.13 9.32
C VAL A 44 0.92 -1.27 9.89
N ALA A 45 -0.10 -1.47 10.74
CA ALA A 45 -0.42 -2.79 11.29
C ALA A 45 -0.84 -3.79 10.19
N VAL A 46 -1.63 -3.33 9.21
CA VAL A 46 -2.01 -4.15 8.05
C VAL A 46 -0.78 -4.49 7.21
N ALA A 47 0.16 -3.56 7.01
CA ALA A 47 1.39 -3.79 6.25
C ALA A 47 2.25 -4.88 6.93
N VAL A 48 2.36 -4.87 8.26
CA VAL A 48 3.01 -5.93 9.03
C VAL A 48 2.33 -7.28 8.82
N TYR A 49 0.99 -7.32 8.92
CA TYR A 49 0.21 -8.54 8.68
C TYR A 49 0.43 -9.09 7.26
N VAL A 50 0.33 -8.22 6.25
CA VAL A 50 0.51 -8.57 4.84
C VAL A 50 1.93 -9.09 4.58
N TYR A 51 2.94 -8.42 5.13
CA TYR A 51 4.34 -8.82 5.05
C TYR A 51 4.56 -10.24 5.59
N PHE A 52 4.06 -10.57 6.78
CA PHE A 52 4.25 -11.92 7.32
C PHE A 52 3.58 -13.02 6.49
N ASN A 53 2.40 -12.74 5.91
CA ASN A 53 1.71 -13.71 5.05
C ASN A 53 2.47 -13.91 3.72
N PHE A 54 2.92 -12.82 3.09
CA PHE A 54 3.67 -12.91 1.84
C PHE A 54 5.08 -13.44 2.02
N THR A 55 5.79 -13.12 3.10
CA THR A 55 7.13 -13.68 3.36
C THR A 55 7.09 -15.22 3.41
N LYS A 56 6.08 -15.79 4.09
CA LYS A 56 5.89 -17.25 4.18
C LYS A 56 5.60 -17.88 2.81
N ALA A 57 4.80 -17.21 1.99
CA ALA A 57 4.34 -17.73 0.71
C ALA A 57 5.33 -17.52 -0.45
N LEU A 58 5.98 -16.35 -0.50
CA LEU A 58 6.89 -15.96 -1.58
C LEU A 58 8.26 -16.60 -1.41
N ARG A 59 8.72 -16.81 -0.16
CA ARG A 59 10.05 -17.37 0.19
C ARG A 59 11.21 -16.66 -0.52
N SER A 60 11.06 -15.35 -0.77
CA SER A 60 12.08 -14.54 -1.43
C SER A 60 12.93 -13.81 -0.39
N ALA A 61 14.24 -14.06 -0.38
CA ALA A 61 15.16 -13.36 0.52
C ALA A 61 15.13 -11.84 0.33
N ALA A 62 15.00 -11.37 -0.91
CA ALA A 62 14.91 -9.94 -1.22
C ALA A 62 13.63 -9.30 -0.63
N PHE A 63 12.47 -9.96 -0.77
CA PHE A 63 11.22 -9.48 -0.16
C PHE A 63 11.34 -9.38 1.38
N THR A 64 11.92 -10.41 2.01
CA THR A 64 12.15 -10.45 3.46
C THR A 64 13.10 -9.34 3.91
N ALA A 65 14.12 -9.01 3.12
CA ALA A 65 15.08 -7.96 3.46
C ALA A 65 14.53 -6.55 3.25
N LEU A 66 13.74 -6.33 2.19
CA LEU A 66 13.23 -5.01 1.82
C LEU A 66 11.96 -4.59 2.58
N GLY A 67 11.15 -5.56 3.01
CA GLY A 67 9.89 -5.28 3.72
C GLY A 67 10.05 -4.51 5.03
N PRO A 68 10.91 -4.95 5.97
CA PRO A 68 11.07 -4.28 7.26
C PRO A 68 11.52 -2.81 7.15
N PRO A 69 12.50 -2.44 6.29
CA PRO A 69 12.83 -1.03 6.06
C PRO A 69 11.63 -0.22 5.57
N VAL A 70 10.87 -0.69 4.58
CA VAL A 70 9.70 0.04 4.03
C VAL A 70 8.64 0.26 5.11
N ILE A 71 8.28 -0.80 5.84
CA ILE A 71 7.28 -0.74 6.91
C ILE A 71 7.77 0.14 8.07
N GLY A 72 9.05 0.00 8.44
CA GLY A 72 9.68 0.79 9.50
C GLY A 72 9.69 2.28 9.17
N THR A 73 10.05 2.65 7.94
CA THR A 73 10.00 4.05 7.47
C THR A 73 8.58 4.59 7.53
N ALA A 74 7.56 3.83 7.10
CA ALA A 74 6.17 4.25 7.22
C ALA A 74 5.75 4.42 8.69
N ALA A 75 6.10 3.47 9.56
CA ALA A 75 5.78 3.52 10.99
C ALA A 75 6.39 4.74 11.68
N VAL A 76 7.67 5.03 11.43
CA VAL A 76 8.36 6.21 11.96
C VAL A 76 7.71 7.49 11.40
N GLY A 77 7.41 7.52 10.10
CA GLY A 77 6.72 8.64 9.48
C GLY A 77 5.39 8.96 10.15
N VAL A 78 4.54 7.95 10.36
CA VAL A 78 3.25 8.11 11.06
C VAL A 78 3.43 8.56 12.50
N ALA A 79 4.40 7.99 13.23
CA ALA A 79 4.70 8.40 14.61
C ALA A 79 5.12 9.87 14.71
N LEU A 80 5.93 10.36 13.76
CA LEU A 80 6.30 11.77 13.67
C LEU A 80 5.12 12.66 13.27
N MET A 81 4.20 12.19 12.44
CA MET A 81 2.99 12.96 12.11
C MET A 81 2.08 13.14 13.33
N TRP A 82 2.01 12.15 14.23
CA TRP A 82 1.29 12.29 15.51
C TRP A 82 1.85 13.39 16.42
N THR A 83 3.13 13.75 16.28
CA THR A 83 3.74 14.88 17.01
C THR A 83 3.62 16.21 16.27
N GLY A 84 2.93 16.23 15.11
CA GLY A 84 2.82 17.40 14.24
C GLY A 84 4.05 17.67 13.37
N ALA A 85 5.03 16.76 13.33
CA ALA A 85 6.25 16.96 12.58
C ALA A 85 6.04 16.73 11.07
N GLY A 86 6.17 17.80 10.28
CA GLY A 86 6.02 17.79 8.82
C GLY A 86 6.86 16.73 8.09
N VAL A 87 8.07 16.47 8.58
CA VAL A 87 8.98 15.45 8.03
C VAL A 87 8.37 14.04 8.04
N GLY A 88 7.42 13.77 8.95
CA GLY A 88 6.73 12.49 9.02
C GLY A 88 5.95 12.17 7.73
N ALA A 89 5.29 13.18 7.14
CA ALA A 89 4.58 13.02 5.87
C ALA A 89 5.52 12.69 4.71
N ALA A 90 6.71 13.30 4.69
CA ALA A 90 7.73 13.00 3.70
C ALA A 90 8.24 11.55 3.83
N LEU A 91 8.45 11.07 5.06
CA LEU A 91 8.83 9.67 5.29
C LEU A 91 7.76 8.68 4.84
N VAL A 92 6.47 8.97 5.11
CA VAL A 92 5.37 8.13 4.62
C VAL A 92 5.35 8.10 3.10
N ALA A 93 5.49 9.26 2.44
CA ALA A 93 5.53 9.33 0.98
C ALA A 93 6.72 8.56 0.39
N LEU A 94 7.90 8.66 1.01
CA LEU A 94 9.09 7.89 0.63
C LEU A 94 8.89 6.38 0.80
N ALA A 95 8.26 5.95 1.89
CA ALA A 95 7.95 4.53 2.12
C ALA A 95 7.05 3.97 1.02
N TYR A 96 6.10 4.77 0.50
CA TYR A 96 5.23 4.36 -0.61
C TYR A 96 5.97 4.12 -1.94
N LEU A 97 7.16 4.71 -2.15
CA LEU A 97 8.01 4.34 -3.29
C LEU A 97 8.49 2.88 -3.22
N GLY A 98 8.47 2.27 -2.03
CA GLY A 98 8.71 0.84 -1.83
C GLY A 98 7.55 -0.05 -2.27
N GLU A 99 6.34 0.49 -2.44
CA GLU A 99 5.15 -0.29 -2.78
C GLU A 99 5.29 -1.05 -4.11
N PRO A 100 5.74 -0.43 -5.23
CA PRO A 100 5.90 -1.15 -6.50
C PRO A 100 7.00 -2.21 -6.42
N VAL A 101 8.05 -1.95 -5.63
CA VAL A 101 9.15 -2.88 -5.40
C VAL A 101 8.65 -4.13 -4.67
N MET A 102 7.88 -3.95 -3.60
CA MET A 102 7.28 -5.05 -2.84
C MET A 102 6.19 -5.77 -3.66
N GLY A 103 5.37 -4.99 -4.38
CA GLY A 103 4.31 -5.46 -5.26
C GLY A 103 4.82 -6.32 -6.41
N TYR A 104 6.04 -6.08 -6.90
CA TYR A 104 6.67 -6.89 -7.96
C TYR A 104 6.81 -8.38 -7.57
N PHE A 105 7.10 -8.69 -6.31
CA PHE A 105 7.21 -10.08 -5.87
C PHE A 105 5.85 -10.79 -5.84
N VAL A 106 4.79 -10.06 -5.46
CA VAL A 106 3.41 -10.55 -5.50
C VAL A 106 2.97 -10.72 -6.95
N TYR A 107 3.26 -9.74 -7.81
CA TYR A 107 3.01 -9.78 -9.25
C TYR A 107 3.53 -11.06 -9.90
N LYS A 108 4.77 -11.47 -9.60
CA LYS A 108 5.35 -12.70 -10.17
C LYS A 108 4.45 -13.93 -9.93
N ARG A 109 3.88 -14.05 -8.73
CA ARG A 109 2.94 -15.14 -8.40
C ARG A 109 1.59 -14.96 -9.07
N LEU A 110 1.07 -13.74 -9.10
CA LEU A 110 -0.25 -13.46 -9.70
C LEU A 110 -0.23 -13.65 -11.23
N ARG A 111 0.92 -13.39 -11.88
CA ARG A 111 1.10 -13.55 -13.32
C ARG A 111 0.88 -15.00 -13.78
N GLU A 112 1.21 -15.98 -12.93
CA GLU A 112 0.96 -17.41 -13.18
C GLU A 112 -0.54 -17.73 -13.27
N ILE A 113 -1.40 -16.92 -12.63
CA ILE A 113 -2.86 -17.06 -12.65
C ILE A 113 -3.46 -16.27 -13.82
N ASN A 114 -3.09 -14.99 -13.95
CA ASN A 114 -3.52 -14.15 -15.05
C ASN A 114 -2.56 -12.97 -15.26
N ALA A 115 -1.87 -12.95 -16.40
CA ALA A 115 -0.86 -11.93 -16.70
C ALA A 115 -1.44 -10.52 -16.83
N ALA A 116 -2.60 -10.35 -17.47
CA ALA A 116 -3.19 -9.02 -17.70
C ALA A 116 -3.58 -8.35 -16.39
N TRP A 117 -4.29 -9.07 -15.51
CA TRP A 117 -4.68 -8.55 -14.20
C TRP A 117 -3.50 -8.35 -13.26
N ALA A 118 -2.45 -9.18 -13.38
CA ALA A 118 -1.23 -8.99 -12.60
C ALA A 118 -0.50 -7.72 -13.04
N THR A 119 -0.39 -7.48 -14.35
CA THR A 119 0.20 -6.25 -14.89
C THR A 119 -0.60 -5.04 -14.45
N LEU A 120 -1.93 -5.12 -14.50
CA LEU A 120 -2.81 -4.05 -14.02
C LEU A 120 -2.51 -3.73 -12.56
N PHE A 121 -2.46 -4.73 -11.68
CA PHE A 121 -2.12 -4.59 -10.26
C PHE A 121 -0.78 -3.86 -10.04
N LEU A 122 0.29 -4.29 -10.72
CA LEU A 122 1.62 -3.70 -10.54
C LEU A 122 1.68 -2.28 -11.10
N ALA A 123 1.12 -2.06 -12.29
CA ALA A 123 1.11 -0.76 -12.93
C ALA A 123 0.29 0.25 -12.11
N SER A 124 -0.85 -0.15 -11.56
CA SER A 124 -1.67 0.70 -10.71
C SER A 124 -1.01 0.99 -9.35
N ALA A 125 -0.29 0.03 -8.77
CA ALA A 125 0.50 0.27 -7.56
C ALA A 125 1.64 1.28 -7.81
N ALA A 126 2.33 1.15 -8.94
CA ALA A 126 3.32 2.13 -9.39
C ALA A 126 2.70 3.50 -9.64
N ALA A 127 1.57 3.56 -10.34
CA ALA A 127 0.86 4.81 -10.60
C ALA A 127 0.45 5.49 -9.30
N TYR A 128 -0.10 4.75 -8.33
CA TYR A 128 -0.44 5.29 -7.02
C TYR A 128 0.78 5.92 -6.33
N ALA A 129 1.88 5.16 -6.21
CA ALA A 129 3.09 5.62 -5.52
C ALA A 129 3.70 6.87 -6.18
N TYR A 130 3.76 6.91 -7.51
CA TYR A 130 4.37 8.03 -8.25
C TYR A 130 3.46 9.23 -8.41
N THR A 131 2.15 9.06 -8.30
CA THR A 131 1.19 10.18 -8.36
C THR A 131 0.83 10.71 -6.98
N LEU A 132 1.28 10.08 -5.88
CA LEU A 132 1.08 10.59 -4.52
C LEU A 132 1.48 12.08 -4.36
N PRO A 133 2.59 12.59 -4.93
CA PRO A 133 2.94 14.01 -4.80
C PRO A 133 1.91 14.97 -5.40
N THR A 134 1.06 14.52 -6.32
CA THR A 134 0.03 15.36 -6.95
C THR A 134 -1.05 15.82 -5.97
N VAL A 135 -1.18 15.17 -4.79
CA VAL A 135 -2.07 15.64 -3.72
C VAL A 135 -1.69 17.02 -3.19
N LEU A 136 -0.40 17.39 -3.26
CA LEU A 136 0.09 18.72 -2.89
C LEU A 136 -0.44 19.82 -3.81
N LEU A 137 -0.85 19.44 -5.02
CA LEU A 137 -1.47 20.32 -6.02
C LEU A 137 -3.00 20.22 -5.99
N GLY A 138 -3.57 19.49 -5.02
CA GLY A 138 -5.02 19.28 -4.90
C GLY A 138 -5.59 18.17 -5.78
N TYR A 139 -4.77 17.42 -6.52
CA TYR A 139 -5.23 16.35 -7.42
C TYR A 139 -5.39 14.99 -6.72
N TRP A 140 -6.15 14.95 -5.64
CA TRP A 140 -6.38 13.74 -4.82
C TRP A 140 -6.99 12.57 -5.58
N GLN A 141 -7.77 12.85 -6.62
CA GLN A 141 -8.43 11.86 -7.45
C GLN A 141 -7.46 11.01 -8.29
N ILE A 142 -6.25 11.49 -8.56
CA ILE A 142 -5.27 10.76 -9.40
C ILE A 142 -4.75 9.51 -8.66
N PRO A 143 -4.14 9.63 -7.46
CA PRO A 143 -3.75 8.46 -6.70
C PRO A 143 -4.96 7.62 -6.28
N ALA A 144 -6.11 8.22 -5.94
CA ALA A 144 -7.33 7.46 -5.63
C ALA A 144 -7.73 6.55 -6.79
N ALA A 145 -7.82 7.07 -8.02
CA ALA A 145 -8.15 6.25 -9.18
C ALA A 145 -7.16 5.09 -9.40
N ALA A 146 -5.87 5.33 -9.16
CA ALA A 146 -4.85 4.28 -9.23
C ALA A 146 -5.05 3.20 -8.15
N ASP A 147 -5.35 3.58 -6.90
CA ASP A 147 -5.63 2.62 -5.83
C ASP A 147 -6.92 1.81 -6.10
N ALA A 148 -7.98 2.45 -6.58
CA ALA A 148 -9.21 1.78 -6.98
C ALA A 148 -8.98 0.71 -8.08
N ILE A 149 -8.14 1.00 -9.07
CA ILE A 149 -7.76 0.02 -10.11
C ILE A 149 -6.99 -1.16 -9.49
N LYS A 150 -6.05 -0.87 -8.57
CA LYS A 150 -5.31 -1.90 -7.84
C LYS A 150 -6.25 -2.79 -7.03
N LEU A 151 -7.23 -2.18 -6.33
CA LEU A 151 -8.26 -2.88 -5.58
C LEU A 151 -9.09 -3.80 -6.47
N ALA A 152 -9.53 -3.32 -7.64
CA ALA A 152 -10.27 -4.14 -8.60
C ALA A 152 -9.45 -5.38 -9.04
N ALA A 153 -8.16 -5.21 -9.29
CA ALA A 153 -7.26 -6.32 -9.62
C ALA A 153 -7.10 -7.32 -8.46
N LEU A 154 -6.95 -6.83 -7.22
CA LEU A 154 -6.90 -7.69 -6.03
C LEU A 154 -8.19 -8.50 -5.83
N ILE A 155 -9.35 -7.87 -6.01
CA ILE A 155 -10.66 -8.53 -5.93
C ILE A 155 -10.79 -9.60 -7.01
N TYR A 156 -10.34 -9.32 -8.24
CA TYR A 156 -10.32 -10.32 -9.31
C TYR A 156 -9.54 -11.57 -8.88
N PHE A 157 -8.34 -11.42 -8.34
CA PHE A 157 -7.53 -12.57 -7.92
C PHE A 157 -8.12 -13.32 -6.72
N LEU A 158 -8.77 -12.64 -5.77
CA LEU A 158 -9.42 -13.32 -4.63
C LEU A 158 -10.61 -14.20 -5.04
N ARG A 159 -11.21 -13.95 -6.22
CA ARG A 159 -12.31 -14.74 -6.78
C ARG A 159 -11.83 -15.96 -7.59
N ARG A 160 -10.51 -16.18 -7.72
CA ARG A 160 -9.89 -17.26 -8.49
C ARG A 160 -9.12 -18.22 -7.57
#